data_AF-A0A497XQL3-F1
#
_entry.id   AF-A0A497XQL3-F1
#
_cell.length_a   1.000
_cell.length_b   1.000
_cell.length_c   1.000
_cell.angle_alpha   90.00
_cell.angle_beta   90.00
_cell.angle_gamma   90.00
#
_symmetry.space_group_name_H-M   'P 1'
#
loop_
_entity.id
_entity.type
_entity.pdbx_description
1 polymer ?
#
loop_
_entity_poly.entity_id
_entity_poly.type
_entity_poly.pdbx_seq_one_letter_code
_entity_poly.pdbx_strand_id
1 'polypeptide(L)'
;MLISELSKKQRDFLKGVFELSELPEEAELREFLREKGCELYECMECGSLIFHDNYEFWNLSECCDDNSKLTQKGLLCEVCYAKSPENMKYWVAFRPSWYKDVDFNPNG
;
A
#
# COMPACT_ATOMS: atom_id res chain seq x y z
N MET A 1 0.08 -13.78 -11.94
CA MET A 1 1.51 -13.58 -11.61
C MET A 1 1.88 -14.65 -10.61
N LEU A 2 2.92 -15.40 -10.94
CA LEU A 2 3.47 -16.45 -10.09
C LEU A 2 4.28 -15.83 -8.96
N ILE A 3 4.39 -16.56 -7.86
CA ILE A 3 5.23 -16.16 -6.73
C ILE A 3 6.71 -16.12 -7.13
N SER A 4 7.14 -16.97 -8.08
CA SER A 4 8.49 -16.96 -8.64
C SER A 4 8.86 -15.65 -9.35
N GLU A 5 7.88 -14.91 -9.88
CA GLU A 5 8.07 -13.62 -10.55
C GLU A 5 8.30 -12.46 -9.57
N LEU A 6 8.03 -12.67 -8.27
CA LEU A 6 8.27 -11.67 -7.25
C LEU A 6 9.77 -11.49 -6.98
N SER A 7 10.14 -10.24 -6.69
CA SER A 7 11.49 -9.95 -6.22
C SER A 7 11.79 -10.70 -4.92
N LYS A 8 13.08 -10.91 -4.64
CA LYS A 8 13.50 -11.55 -3.39
C LYS A 8 12.93 -10.84 -2.15
N LYS A 9 12.98 -9.49 -2.14
CA LYS A 9 12.46 -8.67 -1.05
C LYS A 9 10.97 -8.94 -0.79
N GLN A 10 10.18 -9.03 -1.86
CA GLN A 10 8.73 -9.32 -1.78
C GLN A 10 8.44 -10.73 -1.27
N ARG A 11 9.21 -11.72 -1.72
CA ARG A 11 9.11 -13.09 -1.20
C ARG A 11 9.46 -13.15 0.28
N ASP A 12 10.56 -12.52 0.69
CA ASP A 12 10.97 -12.49 2.09
C ASP A 12 9.94 -11.76 2.97
N PHE A 13 9.31 -10.70 2.45
CA PHE A 13 8.21 -10.01 3.11
C PHE A 13 6.98 -10.90 3.30
N LEU A 14 6.52 -11.60 2.24
CA LEU A 14 5.40 -12.56 2.36
C LEU A 14 5.71 -13.67 3.36
N LYS A 15 6.95 -14.18 3.37
CA LYS A 15 7.40 -15.16 4.37
C LYS A 15 7.31 -14.59 5.79
N GLY A 16 7.69 -13.34 5.99
CA GLY A 16 7.58 -12.65 7.27
C GLY A 16 6.12 -12.52 7.73
N VAL A 17 5.25 -12.00 6.87
CA VAL A 17 3.82 -11.79 7.18
C VAL A 17 3.10 -13.09 7.53
N PHE A 18 3.39 -14.18 6.82
CA PHE A 18 2.73 -15.48 7.05
C PHE A 18 3.54 -16.47 7.89
N GLU A 19 4.66 -16.05 8.47
CA GLU A 19 5.58 -16.87 9.27
C GLU A 19 6.02 -18.18 8.58
N LEU A 20 6.38 -18.09 7.29
CA LEU A 20 6.76 -19.24 6.46
C LEU A 20 8.27 -19.33 6.25
N SER A 21 8.81 -20.55 6.24
CA SER A 21 10.20 -20.79 5.83
C SER A 21 10.37 -20.72 4.30
N GLU A 22 9.37 -21.22 3.56
CA GLU A 22 9.38 -21.36 2.11
C GLU A 22 8.06 -20.93 1.49
N LEU A 23 8.11 -20.49 0.23
CA LEU A 23 6.93 -20.12 -0.54
C LEU A 23 6.75 -21.10 -1.71
N PRO A 24 5.50 -21.40 -2.10
CA PRO A 24 5.23 -22.22 -3.27
C PRO A 24 5.48 -21.41 -4.55
N GLU A 25 6.71 -21.43 -5.08
CA GLU A 25 7.13 -20.53 -6.17
C GLU A 25 6.29 -20.66 -7.46
N GLU A 26 5.77 -21.86 -7.72
CA GLU A 26 4.93 -22.17 -8.89
C GLU A 26 3.44 -21.82 -8.69
N ALA A 27 3.04 -21.36 -7.51
CA ALA A 27 1.66 -20.95 -7.26
C ALA A 27 1.39 -19.53 -7.76
N GLU A 28 0.16 -19.30 -8.23
CA GLU A 28 -0.35 -17.97 -8.53
C GLU A 28 -0.51 -17.15 -7.24
N LEU A 29 0.06 -15.94 -7.19
CA LEU A 29 0.05 -15.08 -6.01
C LEU A 29 -1.36 -14.83 -5.46
N ARG A 30 -2.33 -14.57 -6.35
CA ARG A 30 -3.72 -14.29 -5.95
C ARG A 30 -4.38 -15.51 -5.30
N GLU A 31 -4.05 -16.72 -5.76
CA GLU A 31 -4.60 -17.95 -5.19
C GLU A 31 -3.98 -18.25 -3.84
N PHE A 32 -2.66 -18.13 -3.73
CA PHE A 32 -1.95 -18.27 -2.46
C PHE A 32 -2.48 -17.30 -1.39
N LEU A 33 -2.64 -16.01 -1.74
CA LEU A 33 -3.18 -15.02 -0.80
C LEU A 33 -4.62 -15.37 -0.39
N ARG A 34 -5.46 -15.80 -1.34
CA ARG A 34 -6.84 -16.23 -1.05
C ARG A 34 -6.88 -17.44 -0.11
N GLU A 35 -5.98 -18.41 -0.26
CA GLU A 35 -5.87 -19.56 0.65
C GLU A 35 -5.44 -19.14 2.06
N LYS A 36 -4.69 -18.04 2.18
CA LYS A 36 -4.34 -17.41 3.46
C LYS A 36 -5.45 -16.50 4.01
N GLY A 37 -6.58 -16.39 3.33
CA GLY A 37 -7.69 -15.51 3.74
C GLY A 37 -7.50 -14.05 3.35
N CYS A 38 -6.52 -13.75 2.48
CA CYS A 38 -6.22 -12.40 2.03
C CYS A 38 -6.80 -12.12 0.65
N GLU A 39 -7.21 -10.86 0.42
CA GLU A 39 -7.57 -10.36 -0.90
C GLU A 39 -6.45 -9.48 -1.46
N LEU A 40 -6.09 -9.68 -2.73
CA LEU A 40 -5.11 -8.87 -3.44
C LEU A 40 -5.81 -7.78 -4.25
N TYR A 41 -5.33 -6.55 -4.08
CA TYR A 41 -5.76 -5.35 -4.76
C TYR A 41 -4.60 -4.67 -5.46
N GLU A 42 -4.93 -3.83 -6.42
CA GLU A 42 -4.01 -2.92 -7.08
C GLU A 42 -4.47 -1.49 -6.78
N CYS A 43 -3.55 -0.64 -6.33
CA CYS A 43 -3.84 0.76 -6.09
C CYS A 43 -4.26 1.44 -7.40
N MET A 44 -5.43 2.06 -7.40
CA MET A 44 -6.02 2.66 -8.61
C MET A 44 -5.17 3.77 -9.24
N GLU A 45 -4.27 4.39 -8.48
CA GLU A 45 -3.50 5.56 -8.93
C GLU A 45 -2.04 5.22 -9.30
N CYS A 46 -1.41 4.29 -8.59
CA CYS A 46 0.02 3.99 -8.76
C CYS A 46 0.33 2.54 -9.10
N GLY A 47 -0.67 1.66 -9.16
CA GLY A 47 -0.46 0.24 -9.50
C GLY A 47 0.20 -0.58 -8.39
N SER A 48 0.42 -0.02 -7.20
CA SER A 48 1.02 -0.77 -6.10
C SER A 48 0.12 -1.95 -5.69
N LEU A 49 0.74 -3.11 -5.48
CA LEU A 49 0.06 -4.33 -5.07
C LEU A 49 -0.13 -4.31 -3.56
N ILE A 50 -1.39 -4.32 -3.12
CA ILE A 50 -1.76 -4.29 -1.71
C ILE A 50 -2.59 -5.53 -1.40
N PHE A 51 -2.30 -6.24 -0.33
CA PHE A 51 -3.16 -7.32 0.14
C PHE A 51 -3.70 -7.05 1.55
N HIS A 52 -4.85 -7.64 1.84
CA HIS A 52 -5.62 -7.38 3.04
C HIS A 52 -6.18 -8.68 3.62
N ASP A 53 -6.05 -8.88 4.93
CA ASP A 53 -6.45 -10.12 5.64
C ASP A 53 -7.76 -9.98 6.46
N ASN A 54 -8.53 -8.91 6.23
CA ASN A 54 -9.70 -8.47 7.02
C ASN A 54 -9.36 -7.70 8.31
N TYR A 55 -8.08 -7.48 8.59
CA TYR A 55 -7.61 -6.72 9.74
C TYR A 55 -6.64 -5.60 9.32
N GLU A 56 -5.57 -5.96 8.62
CA GLU A 56 -4.49 -5.08 8.19
C GLU A 56 -4.35 -5.05 6.66
N PHE A 57 -3.77 -3.96 6.15
CA PHE A 57 -3.32 -3.88 4.76
C PHE A 57 -1.80 -3.93 4.71
N TRP A 58 -1.29 -4.60 3.70
CA TRP A 58 0.12 -4.81 3.47
C TRP A 58 0.48 -4.41 2.04
N ASN A 59 1.49 -3.57 1.90
CA ASN A 59 1.98 -3.14 0.60
C ASN A 59 3.05 -4.12 0.12
N LEU A 60 2.71 -4.99 -0.82
CA LEU A 60 3.64 -5.92 -1.42
C LEU A 60 4.65 -5.20 -2.33
N SER A 61 4.29 -4.09 -2.96
CA SER A 61 5.24 -3.32 -3.78
C SER A 61 6.35 -2.70 -2.94
N GLU A 62 6.02 -2.12 -1.79
CA GLU A 62 6.96 -1.43 -0.90
C GLU A 62 7.55 -2.34 0.20
N CYS A 63 6.90 -3.47 0.47
CA CYS A 63 7.20 -4.43 1.52
C CYS A 63 7.09 -3.83 2.94
N CYS A 64 5.93 -3.26 3.26
CA CYS A 64 5.61 -2.69 4.56
C CYS A 64 4.11 -2.78 4.87
N ASP A 65 3.74 -2.55 6.12
CA ASP A 65 2.37 -2.25 6.54
C ASP A 65 1.88 -1.01 5.77
N ASP A 66 0.59 -0.96 5.48
CA ASP A 66 0.01 0.14 4.70
C ASP A 66 -1.33 0.54 5.31
N ASN A 67 -1.59 1.84 5.45
CA ASN A 67 -2.90 2.34 5.85
C ASN A 67 -3.79 2.60 4.62
N SER A 68 -3.89 1.59 3.75
CA SER A 68 -4.69 1.65 2.54
C SER A 68 -6.17 1.89 2.84
N LYS A 69 -6.87 2.49 1.88
CA LYS A 69 -8.30 2.77 1.97
C LYS A 69 -9.07 2.12 0.82
N LEU A 70 -10.04 1.26 1.18
CA LEU A 70 -11.07 0.82 0.25
C LEU A 70 -12.11 1.94 0.06
N THR A 71 -12.26 2.38 -1.18
CA THR A 71 -13.26 3.38 -1.61
C THR A 71 -14.31 2.69 -2.48
N GLN A 72 -15.38 3.41 -2.83
CA GLN A 72 -16.39 2.90 -3.76
C GLN A 72 -15.85 2.58 -5.17
N LYS A 73 -14.71 3.17 -5.55
CA LYS A 73 -14.09 2.96 -6.86
C LYS A 73 -13.06 1.84 -6.87
N GLY A 74 -12.56 1.44 -5.69
CA GLY A 74 -11.43 0.52 -5.52
C GLY A 74 -10.48 0.98 -4.43
N LEU A 75 -9.28 0.41 -4.39
CA LEU A 75 -8.30 0.62 -3.32
C LEU A 75 -7.31 1.75 -3.65
N LEU A 76 -7.02 2.58 -2.66
CA LEU A 76 -5.90 3.54 -2.67
C LEU A 76 -4.89 3.13 -1.60
N CYS A 77 -3.60 3.03 -1.98
CA CYS A 77 -2.52 2.87 -1.00
C CYS A 77 -2.43 4.09 -0.08
N GLU A 78 -1.76 3.95 1.07
CA GLU A 78 -1.61 5.02 2.07
C GLU A 78 -1.17 6.35 1.44
N VAL A 79 -0.16 6.32 0.57
CA VAL A 79 0.39 7.53 -0.06
C VAL A 79 -0.62 8.19 -1.00
N CYS A 80 -1.33 7.41 -1.81
CA CYS A 80 -2.33 7.95 -2.75
C CYS A 80 -3.59 8.40 -2.02
N TYR A 81 -4.00 7.68 -0.97
CA TYR A 81 -5.11 8.10 -0.12
C TYR A 81 -4.78 9.40 0.62
N ALA A 82 -3.55 9.55 1.12
CA ALA A 82 -3.09 10.76 1.78
C ALA A 82 -3.20 12.01 0.88
N LYS A 83 -2.98 11.83 -0.42
CA LYS A 83 -3.08 12.87 -1.45
C LYS A 83 -4.48 13.04 -2.02
N SER A 84 -5.43 12.19 -1.67
CA SER A 84 -6.78 12.23 -2.22
C SER A 84 -7.51 13.52 -1.80
N PRO A 85 -8.44 14.05 -2.62
CA PRO A 85 -9.24 15.22 -2.24
C PRO A 85 -10.02 15.03 -0.94
N GLU A 86 -10.42 13.80 -0.62
CA GLU A 86 -11.11 13.47 0.64
C GLU A 86 -10.20 13.78 1.84
N ASN A 87 -8.94 13.34 1.79
CA ASN A 87 -7.99 13.55 2.89
C ASN A 87 -7.36 14.95 2.89
N MET A 88 -7.19 15.56 1.71
CA MET A 88 -6.69 16.93 1.56
C MET A 88 -7.70 18.02 1.98
N LYS A 89 -9.01 17.74 1.97
CA LYS A 89 -10.03 18.70 2.45
C LYS A 89 -9.77 19.14 3.89
N TYR A 90 -9.30 18.24 4.74
CA TYR A 90 -8.90 18.57 6.11
C TYR A 90 -7.69 19.51 6.14
N TRP A 91 -6.69 19.32 5.27
CA TRP A 91 -5.52 20.20 5.18
C TRP A 91 -5.87 21.62 4.72
N VAL A 92 -6.75 21.76 3.72
CA VAL A 92 -7.15 23.08 3.21
C VAL A 92 -8.04 23.82 4.22
N ALA A 93 -8.92 23.11 4.93
CA ALA A 93 -9.82 23.70 5.92
C ALA A 93 -9.16 23.96 7.29
N PHE A 94 -8.12 23.19 7.65
CA PHE A 94 -7.39 23.32 8.91
C PHE A 94 -5.92 23.69 8.68
N ARG A 95 -5.62 24.58 7.74
CA ARG A 95 -4.28 25.16 7.64
C ARG A 95 -3.96 25.83 8.98
N PRO A 96 -3.01 25.30 9.78
CA PRO A 96 -2.79 25.83 11.11
C PRO A 96 -2.26 27.26 11.03
N SER A 97 -2.72 28.14 11.92
CA SER A 97 -2.30 29.56 11.94
C SER A 97 -0.82 29.77 12.23
N TRP A 98 -0.12 28.73 12.69
CA TRP A 98 1.32 28.70 12.92
C TRP A 98 2.13 28.13 11.75
N TYR A 99 1.47 27.73 10.65
CA TYR A 99 2.17 27.28 9.45
C TYR A 99 2.86 28.48 8.78
N LYS A 100 4.18 28.49 8.82
CA LYS A 100 5.00 29.52 8.19
C LYS A 100 5.08 29.22 6.70
N ASP A 101 4.66 30.15 5.85
CA ASP A 101 4.97 30.08 4.42
C ASP A 101 6.49 30.01 4.27
N VAL A 102 6.98 28.89 3.74
CA VAL A 102 8.39 28.75 3.39
C VAL A 102 8.55 29.40 2.04
N ASP A 103 9.18 30.57 2.03
CA ASP A 103 9.56 31.24 0.81
C ASP A 103 10.78 30.51 0.22
N PHE A 104 10.56 29.73 -0.83
CA PHE A 104 11.64 29.11 -1.59
C PHE A 104 12.23 30.13 -2.58
N ASN A 105 12.64 31.30 -2.07
CA ASN A 105 13.44 32.23 -2.85
C ASN A 105 14.93 31.93 -2.57
N PRO A 106 15.67 31.26 -3.48
CA PRO A 106 17.08 30.96 -3.24
C PRO A 106 17.98 32.19 -3.25
N ASN A 107 17.45 33.39 -3.56
CA ASN A 107 18.27 34.59 -3.79
C ASN A 107 17.82 35.87 -3.05
N GLY A 108 16.89 35.79 -2.09
CA GLY A 108 16.44 36.97 -1.33
C GLY A 108 15.58 37.95 -2.13
#